data_AF-U3PXX6-F1
#
_entry.id   AF-U3PXX6-F1
#
_cell.length_a   1.000
_cell.length_b   1.000
_cell.length_c   1.000
_cell.angle_alpha   90.00
_cell.angle_beta   90.00
_cell.angle_gamma   90.00
#
_symmetry.space_group_name_H-M   'P 1'
#
loop_
_entity.id
_entity.type
_entity.pdbx_description
1 polymer ?
#
loop_
_entity_poly.entity_id
_entity_poly.type
_entity_poly.pdbx_seq_one_letter_code
_entity_poly.pdbx_strand_id
1 'polypeptide(L)'
;STRLILHAKAQDTVMDKVRELGTVEDLELEDVCKRGYGDVMCVESGGPEPGVGCAGRGVITAINFLEEEGAYTPDLDYVFYDVLGDVVCGGFAMPIRENKAQEIYIAVS
;
A
#
# COMPACT_ATOMS: atom_id res chain seq x y z
N SER A 1 1.60 0.95 -10.73
CA SER A 1 2.23 2.10 -10.06
C SER A 1 1.29 3.30 -10.07
N THR A 2 1.02 3.87 -8.88
CA THR A 2 0.11 5.01 -8.67
C THR A 2 0.55 6.29 -9.39
N ARG A 3 1.84 6.41 -9.73
CA ARG A 3 2.43 7.55 -10.46
C ARG A 3 1.65 7.98 -11.70
N LEU A 4 1.17 7.03 -12.50
CA LEU A 4 0.43 7.34 -13.73
C LEU A 4 -0.99 7.82 -13.43
N ILE A 5 -1.60 7.32 -12.35
CA ILE A 5 -2.96 7.67 -11.91
C ILE A 5 -2.96 9.07 -11.28
N LEU A 6 -1.92 9.40 -10.51
CA LEU A 6 -1.77 10.67 -9.81
C LEU A 6 -1.10 11.78 -10.64
N HIS A 7 -0.55 11.46 -11.82
CA HIS A 7 0.27 12.38 -12.62
C HIS A 7 1.43 13.03 -11.82
N ALA A 8 1.96 12.33 -10.81
CA ALA A 8 2.99 12.84 -9.91
C ALA A 8 4.16 11.86 -9.79
N LYS A 9 5.41 12.35 -9.67
CA LYS A 9 6.62 11.50 -9.67
C LYS A 9 6.60 10.43 -8.57
N ALA A 10 6.21 10.81 -7.36
CA ALA A 10 6.04 9.95 -6.19
C ALA A 10 5.06 10.63 -5.24
N GLN A 11 4.15 9.87 -4.64
CA GLN A 11 3.40 10.33 -3.48
C GLN A 11 4.12 9.91 -2.19
N ASP A 12 3.81 10.57 -1.09
CA ASP A 12 4.30 10.17 0.23
C ASP A 12 3.79 8.76 0.55
N THR A 13 4.68 7.92 1.09
CA THR A 13 4.34 6.53 1.43
C THR A 13 3.96 6.41 2.90
N VAL A 14 3.19 5.36 3.24
CA VAL A 14 2.85 5.04 4.64
C VAL A 14 4.11 4.96 5.49
N MET A 15 5.11 4.20 5.04
CA MET A 15 6.34 4.01 5.81
C MET A 15 7.20 5.27 5.93
N ASP A 16 7.14 6.20 4.97
CA ASP A 16 7.83 7.49 5.06
C ASP A 16 7.12 8.41 6.06
N LYS A 17 5.79 8.49 6.02
CA LYS A 17 5.02 9.29 6.99
C LYS A 17 5.12 8.77 8.42
N VAL A 18 5.07 7.46 8.62
CA VAL A 18 5.33 6.86 9.94
C VAL A 18 6.72 7.22 10.46
N ARG A 19 7.72 7.33 9.59
CA ARG A 19 9.08 7.77 9.99
C ARG A 19 9.14 9.26 10.35
N GLU A 20 8.35 10.10 9.68
CA GLU A 20 8.26 11.53 9.97
C GLU A 20 7.50 11.80 11.29
N LEU A 21 6.39 11.10 11.51
CA LEU A 21 5.48 11.29 12.66
C LEU A 21 5.95 10.52 13.90
N GLY A 22 6.65 9.40 13.69
CA GLY A 22 7.26 8.58 14.74
C GLY A 22 6.50 7.27 15.00
N THR A 23 5.18 7.26 14.87
CA THR A 23 4.33 6.08 15.07
C THR A 23 3.26 5.97 13.98
N VAL A 24 2.61 4.81 13.85
CA VAL A 24 1.52 4.61 12.89
C VAL A 24 0.19 5.13 13.42
N GLU A 25 0.04 5.21 14.73
CA GLU A 25 -1.12 5.75 15.43
C GLU A 25 -1.26 7.26 15.28
N ASP A 26 -0.18 7.97 14.96
CA ASP A 26 -0.18 9.41 14.67
C ASP A 26 -0.46 9.73 13.18
N LEU A 27 -0.57 8.71 12.32
CA LEU A 27 -0.80 8.85 10.89
C LEU A 27 -2.29 8.95 10.59
N GLU A 28 -2.69 9.90 9.73
CA GLU A 28 -4.07 10.02 9.27
C GLU A 28 -4.21 9.53 7.83
N LEU A 29 -5.38 9.01 7.46
CA LEU A 29 -5.63 8.48 6.10
C LEU A 29 -5.36 9.52 5.01
N GLU A 30 -5.66 10.79 5.28
CA GLU A 30 -5.49 11.91 4.34
C GLU A 30 -4.02 12.24 4.04
N ASP A 31 -3.09 11.84 4.90
CA ASP A 31 -1.66 12.05 4.69
C ASP A 31 -1.15 11.23 3.48
N VAL A 32 -1.68 10.03 3.31
CA VAL A 32 -1.14 8.99 2.41
C VAL A 32 -2.12 8.56 1.32
N CYS A 33 -3.43 8.78 1.50
CA CYS A 33 -4.44 8.45 0.51
C CYS A 33 -4.73 9.64 -0.39
N LYS A 34 -4.36 9.54 -1.67
CA LYS A 34 -4.60 10.58 -2.67
C LYS A 34 -5.57 10.09 -3.73
N ARG A 35 -6.43 10.98 -4.22
CA ARG A 35 -7.32 10.69 -5.36
C ARG A 35 -6.67 11.16 -6.66
N GLY A 36 -6.66 10.28 -7.66
CA GLY A 36 -6.12 10.56 -8.99
C GLY A 36 -7.18 10.53 -10.09
N TYR A 37 -6.76 10.15 -11.29
CA TYR A 37 -7.63 10.02 -12.45
C TYR A 37 -8.84 9.12 -12.16
N GLY A 38 -10.04 9.59 -12.49
CA GLY A 38 -11.28 8.82 -12.29
C GLY A 38 -11.64 8.57 -10.82
N ASP A 39 -11.22 9.46 -9.91
CA ASP A 39 -11.44 9.37 -8.46
C ASP A 39 -10.83 8.13 -7.79
N VAL A 40 -9.93 7.43 -8.49
CA VAL A 40 -9.20 6.27 -7.96
C VAL A 40 -8.36 6.69 -6.77
N MET A 41 -8.62 6.05 -5.63
CA MET A 41 -7.82 6.21 -4.41
C MET A 41 -6.50 5.46 -4.54
N CYS A 42 -5.41 6.16 -4.25
CA CYS A 42 -4.05 5.68 -4.39
C CYS A 42 -3.33 5.81 -3.06
N VAL A 43 -2.69 4.72 -2.62
CA VAL A 43 -1.81 4.67 -1.44
C VAL A 43 -0.55 3.89 -1.83
N GLU A 44 0.61 4.33 -1.36
CA GLU A 44 1.87 3.58 -1.52
C GLU A 44 2.34 3.13 -0.14
N SER A 45 2.59 1.83 0.03
CA SER A 45 3.08 1.28 1.31
C SER A 45 4.46 1.86 1.66
N GLY A 46 5.36 1.93 0.68
CA GLY A 46 6.76 2.26 0.92
C GLY A 46 7.56 1.07 1.46
N GLY A 47 8.86 1.26 1.58
CA GLY A 47 9.79 0.24 2.05
C GLY A 47 10.61 0.72 3.24
N PRO A 48 11.30 -0.19 3.94
CA PRO A 48 12.35 0.21 4.87
C PRO A 48 13.52 0.82 4.12
N GLU A 49 14.40 1.49 4.85
CA GLU A 49 15.66 1.98 4.30
C GLU A 49 16.47 0.81 3.68
N PRO A 50 17.09 1.01 2.50
CA PRO A 50 17.84 -0.05 1.82
C PRO A 50 18.87 -0.72 2.73
N GLY A 51 18.77 -2.05 2.87
CA GLY A 51 19.70 -2.86 3.67
C GLY A 51 19.37 -2.93 5.16
N VAL A 52 18.31 -2.27 5.65
CA VAL A 52 18.00 -2.21 7.10
C VAL A 52 16.79 -3.08 7.48
N GLY A 53 15.77 -3.18 6.62
CA GLY A 53 14.52 -3.85 6.98
C GLY A 53 13.96 -4.82 5.94
N CYS A 54 12.76 -5.34 6.23
CA CYS A 54 12.00 -6.20 5.32
C CYS A 54 10.89 -5.41 4.62
N ALA A 55 10.96 -5.28 3.29
CA ALA A 55 9.91 -4.63 2.49
C ALA A 55 8.53 -5.24 2.74
N GLY A 56 8.46 -6.56 2.92
CA GLY A 56 7.22 -7.26 3.23
C GLY A 56 6.57 -6.82 4.55
N ARG A 57 7.34 -6.33 5.55
CA ARG A 57 6.77 -5.79 6.79
C ARG A 57 6.08 -4.45 6.55
N GLY A 58 6.61 -3.63 5.64
CA GLY A 58 5.96 -2.38 5.24
C GLY A 58 4.60 -2.61 4.60
N VAL A 59 4.48 -3.66 3.78
CA VAL A 59 3.19 -4.07 3.17
C VAL A 59 2.16 -4.42 4.24
N ILE A 60 2.54 -5.25 5.22
CA ILE A 60 1.65 -5.64 6.33
C ILE A 60 1.21 -4.40 7.12
N THR A 61 2.16 -3.55 7.52
CA THR A 61 1.85 -2.33 8.27
C THR A 61 0.91 -1.41 7.51
N ALA A 62 1.14 -1.20 6.21
CA ALA A 62 0.28 -0.34 5.40
C ALA A 62 -1.14 -0.90 5.23
N ILE A 63 -1.29 -2.22 5.01
CA ILE A 63 -2.61 -2.82 4.88
C ILE A 63 -3.39 -2.74 6.20
N ASN A 64 -2.75 -3.07 7.32
CA ASN A 64 -3.41 -3.00 8.63
C ASN A 64 -3.85 -1.57 8.95
N PHE A 65 -2.98 -0.58 8.72
CA PHE A 65 -3.31 0.84 8.86
C PHE A 65 -4.54 1.22 8.03
N LEU A 66 -4.60 0.82 6.75
CA LEU A 66 -5.74 1.12 5.89
C LEU A 66 -7.05 0.45 6.37
N GLU A 67 -6.96 -0.72 6.98
CA GLU A 67 -8.12 -1.38 7.60
C GLU A 67 -8.60 -0.65 8.84
N GLU A 68 -7.67 -0.27 9.72
CA GLU A 68 -7.95 0.42 10.98
C GLU A 68 -8.55 1.82 10.74
N GLU A 69 -8.02 2.55 9.75
CA GLU A 69 -8.51 3.88 9.35
C GLU A 69 -9.75 3.85 8.42
N GLY A 70 -10.30 2.65 8.15
CA GLY A 70 -11.55 2.53 7.40
C GLY A 70 -11.45 2.92 5.92
N ALA A 71 -10.28 2.76 5.30
CA ALA A 71 -10.09 3.05 3.88
C ALA A 71 -10.92 2.13 2.96
N TYR A 72 -11.28 0.94 3.45
CA TYR A 72 -12.07 -0.06 2.74
C TYR A 72 -13.58 0.18 2.94
N THR A 73 -14.10 1.19 2.25
CA THR A 73 -15.50 1.60 2.38
C THR A 73 -16.45 0.71 1.56
N PRO A 74 -17.75 0.59 1.94
CA PRO A 74 -18.71 -0.26 1.23
C PRO A 74 -19.02 0.16 -0.22
N ASP A 75 -18.69 1.39 -0.61
CA ASP A 75 -18.85 1.93 -1.96
C ASP A 75 -17.64 1.64 -2.88
N LEU A 76 -16.60 0.98 -2.37
CA LEU A 76 -15.52 0.46 -3.21
C LEU A 76 -15.97 -0.79 -3.97
N ASP A 77 -15.95 -0.70 -5.29
CA ASP A 77 -16.19 -1.87 -6.16
C ASP A 77 -14.98 -2.81 -6.21
N TYR A 78 -13.76 -2.24 -6.18
CA TYR A 78 -12.51 -2.99 -6.34
C TYR A 78 -11.36 -2.41 -5.52
N VAL A 79 -10.47 -3.30 -5.06
CA VAL A 79 -9.18 -2.95 -4.46
C VAL A 79 -8.10 -3.70 -5.22
N PHE A 80 -7.09 -2.96 -5.70
CA PHE A 80 -5.95 -3.53 -6.41
C PHE A 80 -4.68 -3.41 -5.56
N TYR A 81 -4.01 -4.54 -5.34
CA TYR A 81 -2.69 -4.59 -4.73
C TYR A 81 -1.63 -4.81 -5.82
N ASP A 82 -0.84 -3.78 -6.13
CA ASP A 82 0.30 -3.85 -7.05
C ASP A 82 1.53 -4.39 -6.29
N VAL A 83 1.70 -5.71 -6.30
CA VAL A 83 2.72 -6.41 -5.48
C VAL A 83 3.93 -6.80 -6.31
N LEU A 84 5.13 -6.62 -5.74
CA LEU A 84 6.39 -7.00 -6.37
C LEU A 84 6.48 -8.53 -6.56
N GLY A 85 6.68 -8.97 -7.81
CA GLY A 85 6.74 -10.39 -8.18
C GLY A 85 8.12 -11.04 -8.13
N ASP A 86 9.20 -10.25 -8.06
CA ASP A 86 10.58 -10.77 -8.16
C ASP A 86 11.03 -11.56 -6.92
N VAL A 87 10.46 -11.24 -5.76
CA VAL A 87 10.78 -11.88 -4.48
C VAL A 87 9.50 -12.11 -3.71
N VAL A 88 9.14 -13.38 -3.49
CA VAL A 88 7.93 -13.76 -2.74
C VAL A 88 8.31 -14.17 -1.33
N CYS A 89 8.49 -13.19 -0.43
CA CYS A 89 8.67 -13.44 0.99
C CYS A 89 7.33 -13.39 1.74
N GLY A 90 7.30 -13.80 3.01
CA GLY A 90 6.07 -13.91 3.80
C GLY A 90 5.23 -12.62 3.87
N GLY A 91 5.87 -11.43 3.79
CA GLY A 91 5.14 -10.17 3.77
C GLY A 91 4.52 -9.81 2.42
N PHE A 92 5.18 -10.13 1.30
CA PHE A 92 4.58 -9.94 -0.04
C PHE A 92 3.44 -10.93 -0.32
N ALA A 93 3.49 -12.11 0.31
CA ALA A 93 2.41 -13.08 0.26
C ALA A 93 1.24 -12.76 1.21
N MET A 94 1.35 -11.73 2.07
CA MET A 94 0.33 -11.41 3.07
C MET A 94 -1.05 -11.15 2.47
N PRO A 95 -1.22 -10.37 1.37
CA PRO A 95 -2.53 -10.15 0.77
C PRO A 95 -3.26 -11.45 0.41
N ILE A 96 -2.51 -12.45 -0.07
CA ILE A 96 -3.05 -13.78 -0.41
C ILE A 96 -3.30 -14.59 0.86
N ARG A 97 -2.30 -14.67 1.76
CA ARG A 97 -2.33 -15.50 2.97
C ARG A 97 -3.44 -15.11 3.94
N GLU A 98 -3.72 -13.81 4.03
CA GLU A 98 -4.73 -13.25 4.94
C GLU A 98 -6.04 -12.93 4.22
N ASN A 99 -6.21 -13.47 3.01
CA ASN A 99 -7.44 -13.40 2.23
C ASN A 99 -7.92 -11.96 1.94
N LYS A 100 -6.96 -11.02 1.84
CA LYS A 100 -7.20 -9.62 1.42
C LYS A 100 -7.35 -9.51 -0.10
N ALA A 101 -6.75 -10.43 -0.84
CA ALA A 101 -6.89 -10.56 -2.29
C ALA A 101 -7.33 -11.99 -2.65
N GLN A 102 -8.55 -12.13 -3.18
CA GLN A 102 -9.09 -13.43 -3.63
C GLN A 102 -8.83 -13.72 -5.11
N GLU A 103 -8.57 -12.69 -5.92
CA GLU A 103 -8.27 -12.82 -7.34
C GLU A 103 -6.82 -12.38 -7.61
N ILE A 104 -6.05 -13.25 -8.27
CA ILE A 104 -4.63 -13.03 -8.53
C ILE A 104 -4.40 -13.03 -10.04
N TYR A 105 -3.86 -11.93 -10.55
CA TYR A 105 -3.50 -11.75 -11.96
C TYR A 105 -1.99 -11.58 -12.08
N ILE A 106 -1.34 -12.39 -12.93
CA ILE A 106 0.11 -12.35 -13.15
C ILE A 106 0.39 -11.70 -14.51
N ALA A 107 1.05 -10.55 -14.50
CA ALA A 107 1.51 -9.90 -15.72
C ALA A 107 2.78 -10.60 -16.26
N VAL A 108 2.77 -10.97 -17.54
CA VAL A 108 3.87 -11.61 -18.26
C VAL A 108 4.10 -10.90 -19.61
N SER A 109 5.29 -11.05 -20.19
CA SER A 109 5.67 -10.49 -21.50
C SER A 109 5.90 -11.56 -22.56
#